data_AF-I7GUL1-F1
#
_entry.id   AF-I7GUL1-F1
#
_cell.length_a   1.000
_cell.length_b   1.000
_cell.length_c   1.000
_cell.angle_alpha   90.00
_cell.angle_beta   90.00
_cell.angle_gamma   90.00
#
_symmetry.space_group_name_H-M   'P 1'
#
loop_
_entity.id
_entity.type
_entity.pdbx_description
1 polymer ?
#
loop_
_entity_poly.entity_id
_entity_poly.type
_entity_poly.pdbx_seq_one_letter_code
_entity_poly.pdbx_strand_id
1 'polypeptide(L)'
;LSEFSVGLAPETLRKTSLIELEKGSLVNLERALRPSTRMGGHFVQGHVDGTGEIVELKPEGDSLWVKVKTGKEILRYIVPKGFIA
;
A
#
# COMPACT_ATOMS: atom_id res chain seq x y z
N LEU A 1 -19.44 -13.35 -9.28
CA LEU A 1 -18.02 -13.71 -9.52
C LEU A 1 -17.37 -13.87 -8.16
N SER A 2 -17.05 -15.09 -7.74
CA SER A 2 -16.41 -15.38 -6.45
C SER A 2 -14.88 -15.34 -6.50
N GLU A 3 -14.32 -15.20 -7.70
CA GLU A 3 -12.88 -15.17 -7.96
C GLU A 3 -12.55 -14.27 -9.16
N PHE A 4 -11.31 -13.80 -9.20
CA PHE A 4 -10.69 -13.14 -10.36
C PHE A 4 -9.20 -13.49 -10.37
N SER A 5 -8.58 -13.39 -11.54
CA SER A 5 -7.16 -13.72 -11.74
C SER A 5 -6.41 -12.54 -12.34
N VAL A 6 -5.15 -12.36 -11.93
CA VAL A 6 -4.25 -11.33 -12.44
C VAL A 6 -2.87 -11.91 -12.68
N GLY A 7 -2.15 -11.36 -13.65
CA GLY A 7 -0.73 -11.65 -13.88
C GLY A 7 0.14 -10.58 -13.25
N LEU A 8 1.25 -11.00 -12.63
CA LEU A 8 2.24 -10.08 -12.05
C LEU A 8 3.47 -10.05 -12.94
N ALA A 9 3.84 -8.85 -13.41
CA ALA A 9 5.09 -8.66 -14.13
C ALA A 9 6.28 -8.78 -13.15
N PRO A 10 7.49 -9.15 -13.64
CA PRO A 10 8.67 -9.24 -12.79
C PRO A 10 8.99 -7.95 -12.01
N GLU A 11 8.73 -6.78 -12.59
CA GLU A 11 8.96 -5.51 -11.89
C GLU A 11 8.00 -5.32 -10.70
N THR A 12 6.72 -5.67 -10.86
CA THR A 12 5.75 -5.65 -9.77
C THR A 12 6.20 -6.54 -8.62
N LEU A 13 6.72 -7.74 -8.92
CA LEU A 13 7.24 -8.65 -7.89
C LEU A 13 8.49 -8.10 -7.18
N ARG A 14 9.35 -7.34 -7.87
CA ARG A 14 10.53 -6.71 -7.24
C ARG A 14 10.19 -5.50 -6.38
N LYS A 15 9.11 -4.79 -6.72
CA LYS A 15 8.74 -3.51 -6.10
C LYS A 15 7.73 -3.63 -4.97
N THR A 16 7.05 -4.77 -4.85
CA THR A 16 5.96 -4.97 -3.90
C THR A 16 6.24 -6.15 -2.97
N SER A 17 5.44 -6.29 -1.91
CA SER A 17 5.44 -7.49 -1.06
C SER A 17 4.68 -8.67 -1.68
N LEU A 18 4.20 -8.56 -2.93
CA LEU A 18 3.37 -9.60 -3.54
C LEU A 18 4.11 -10.94 -3.75
N ILE A 19 5.44 -10.91 -3.80
CA ILE A 19 6.27 -12.13 -3.90
C ILE A 19 6.24 -12.97 -2.62
N GLU A 20 5.86 -12.38 -1.48
CA GLU A 20 5.79 -13.04 -0.18
C GLU A 20 4.41 -13.67 0.08
N LEU A 21 3.44 -13.44 -0.81
CA LEU A 21 2.09 -13.97 -0.63
C LEU A 21 2.04 -15.47 -0.87
N GLU A 22 1.24 -16.13 -0.04
CA GLU A 22 0.92 -17.53 -0.13
C GLU A 22 -0.59 -17.75 -0.22
N LYS A 23 -1.00 -18.99 -0.49
CA LYS A 23 -2.42 -19.32 -0.54
C LYS A 23 -3.05 -19.07 0.84
N GLY A 24 -4.03 -18.17 0.87
CA GLY A 24 -4.74 -17.77 2.09
C GLY A 24 -4.27 -16.43 2.66
N SER A 25 -3.21 -15.82 2.13
CA SER A 25 -2.84 -14.44 2.49
C SER A 25 -3.99 -13.47 2.20
N LEU A 26 -4.23 -12.55 3.13
CA LEU A 26 -5.20 -11.47 2.94
C LEU A 26 -4.55 -10.31 2.16
N VAL A 27 -5.34 -9.68 1.31
CA VAL A 27 -4.93 -8.51 0.51
C VAL A 27 -6.00 -7.42 0.57
N ASN A 28 -5.57 -6.18 0.48
CA ASN A 28 -6.49 -5.05 0.28
C ASN A 28 -6.88 -4.98 -1.20
N LEU A 29 -8.16 -4.71 -1.47
CA LEU A 29 -8.69 -4.58 -2.83
C LEU A 29 -9.49 -3.28 -2.95
N GLU A 30 -9.17 -2.47 -3.96
CA GLU A 30 -9.93 -1.29 -4.35
C GLU A 30 -10.17 -1.32 -5.86
N ARG A 31 -11.39 -0.99 -6.29
CA ARG A 31 -11.72 -0.94 -7.72
C ARG A 31 -11.19 0.36 -8.33
N ALA A 32 -10.72 0.27 -9.57
CA ALA A 32 -10.38 1.47 -10.34
C ALA A 32 -11.57 2.43 -10.41
N LEU A 33 -11.28 3.72 -10.23
CA LEU A 33 -12.27 4.80 -10.21
C LEU A 33 -12.06 5.75 -11.38
N ARG A 34 -13.14 6.41 -11.81
CA ARG A 34 -13.00 7.54 -12.76
C ARG A 34 -12.59 8.79 -11.98
N PRO A 35 -11.79 9.70 -12.56
CA PRO A 35 -11.38 10.94 -11.89
C PRO A 35 -12.54 11.83 -11.41
N SER A 36 -13.72 11.69 -12.03
CA SER A 36 -14.93 12.44 -11.67
C SER A 36 -15.74 11.80 -10.54
N THR A 37 -15.36 10.61 -10.07
CA THR A 37 -16.04 9.98 -8.93
C THR A 37 -15.59 10.62 -7.61
N ARG A 38 -16.42 10.48 -6.57
CA ARG A 38 -16.08 10.98 -5.23
C ARG A 38 -14.85 10.23 -4.70
N MET A 39 -13.79 10.98 -4.40
CA MET A 39 -12.56 10.47 -3.78
C MET A 39 -12.46 10.98 -2.35
N GLY A 40 -12.49 10.07 -1.37
CA GLY A 40 -12.40 10.41 0.05
C GLY A 40 -10.97 10.58 0.58
N GLY A 41 -9.98 10.07 -0.15
CA GLY A 41 -8.55 10.17 0.17
C GLY A 41 -7.80 11.09 -0.79
N HIS A 42 -6.74 10.57 -1.39
CA HIS A 42 -5.92 11.25 -2.39
C HIS A 42 -5.83 10.41 -3.68
N PHE A 43 -5.17 10.93 -4.72
CA PHE A 43 -4.97 10.19 -5.96
C PHE A 43 -3.94 9.06 -5.76
N VAL A 44 -4.41 7.82 -5.80
CA VAL A 44 -3.57 6.61 -5.78
C VAL A 44 -3.53 6.02 -7.19
N GLN A 45 -2.34 5.96 -7.78
CA GLN A 45 -2.16 5.44 -9.15
C GLN A 45 -2.05 3.91 -9.19
N GLY A 46 -1.71 3.27 -8.07
CA GLY A 46 -1.42 1.82 -8.01
C GLY A 46 -0.01 1.45 -8.47
N HIS A 47 0.89 2.42 -8.65
CA HIS A 47 2.31 2.20 -8.93
C HIS A 47 3.12 2.30 -7.64
N VAL A 48 3.66 1.19 -7.17
CA VAL A 48 4.39 1.09 -5.90
C VAL A 48 5.86 1.47 -6.10
N ASP A 49 6.35 2.41 -5.29
CA ASP A 49 7.76 2.85 -5.32
C ASP A 49 8.73 1.84 -4.69
N GLY A 50 8.27 1.15 -3.64
CA GLY A 50 8.99 0.12 -2.91
C GLY A 50 8.22 -0.35 -1.67
N THR A 51 8.88 -1.10 -0.79
CA THR A 51 8.29 -1.66 0.43
C THR A 51 8.75 -0.91 1.69
N GLY A 52 7.99 -1.07 2.77
CA GLY A 52 8.34 -0.61 4.10
C GLY A 52 8.17 -1.74 5.12
N GLU A 53 8.97 -1.69 6.18
CA GLU A 53 8.93 -2.63 7.31
C GLU A 53 8.14 -2.01 8.47
N ILE A 54 7.09 -2.69 8.95
CA ILE A 54 6.42 -2.28 10.18
C ILE A 54 7.34 -2.62 11.35
N VAL A 55 7.87 -1.60 12.03
CA VAL A 55 8.81 -1.78 13.16
C VAL A 55 8.16 -1.58 14.51
N GLU A 56 6.96 -0.99 14.58
CA GLU A 56 6.21 -0.82 15.83
C GLU A 56 4.71 -0.68 15.53
N LEU A 57 3.91 -1.36 16.35
CA LEU A 57 2.46 -1.19 16.44
C LEU A 57 2.13 -0.81 17.88
N LYS A 58 1.59 0.40 18.08
CA LYS A 58 1.30 0.93 19.42
C LYS A 58 -0.17 1.38 19.51
N PRO A 59 -1.02 0.65 20.26
CA PRO A 59 -2.40 1.08 20.50
C PRO A 59 -2.44 2.43 21.24
N GLU A 60 -3.39 3.28 20.86
CA GLU A 60 -3.70 4.56 21.52
C GLU A 60 -5.21 4.78 21.50
N GLY A 61 -5.90 4.36 22.56
CA GLY A 61 -7.36 4.43 22.63
C GLY A 61 -8.03 3.58 21.55
N ASP A 62 -8.82 4.22 20.69
CA ASP A 62 -9.47 3.63 19.52
C ASP A 62 -8.59 3.63 18.25
N SER A 63 -7.36 4.12 18.36
CA SER A 63 -6.42 4.29 17.25
C SER A 63 -5.21 3.37 17.39
N LEU A 64 -4.49 3.17 16.28
CA LEU A 64 -3.25 2.38 16.23
C LEU A 64 -2.14 3.20 15.57
N TRP A 65 -1.07 3.48 16.33
CA TRP A 65 0.16 4.00 15.75
C TRP A 65 0.91 2.88 15.03
N VAL A 66 1.18 3.10 13.75
CA VAL A 66 1.97 2.21 12.91
C VAL A 66 3.26 2.94 12.54
N LYS A 67 4.40 2.47 13.03
CA LYS A 67 5.71 2.99 12.63
C LYS A 67 6.26 2.13 11.50
N VAL A 68 6.45 2.73 10.34
CA VAL A 68 6.98 2.08 9.15
C VAL A 68 8.38 2.63 8.85
N LYS A 69 9.35 1.73 8.71
CA LYS A 69 10.71 2.03 8.26
C LYS A 69 10.80 1.79 6.75
N THR A 70 11.37 2.72 6.02
CA THR A 70 11.64 2.56 4.58
C THR A 70 12.90 3.33 4.17
N GLY A 71 13.33 3.21 2.92
CA GLY A 71 14.55 3.80 2.40
C GLY A 71 14.47 5.32 2.18
N LYS A 72 15.64 5.97 2.13
CA LYS A 72 15.76 7.45 2.01
C LYS A 72 15.20 7.99 0.69
N GLU A 73 15.22 7.16 -0.35
CA GLU A 73 14.65 7.42 -1.66
C GLU A 73 13.13 7.58 -1.64
N ILE A 74 12.42 6.86 -0.76
CA ILE A 74 10.98 7.02 -0.55
C ILE A 74 10.72 8.14 0.46
N LEU A 75 11.46 8.16 1.58
CA LEU A 75 11.25 9.14 2.67
C LEU A 75 11.35 10.60 2.23
N ARG A 76 12.14 10.92 1.20
CA ARG A 76 12.28 12.30 0.69
C ARG A 76 10.97 12.90 0.16
N TYR A 77 9.97 12.08 -0.16
CA TYR A 77 8.67 12.51 -0.66
C TYR A 77 7.59 12.54 0.43
N ILE A 78 7.91 12.13 1.66
CA ILE A 78 6.97 12.06 2.78
C ILE A 78 7.18 13.29 3.66
N VAL A 79 6.09 14.01 3.94
CA VAL A 79 6.10 15.21 4.78
C VAL A 79 5.10 15.07 5.94
N PRO A 80 5.29 15.79 7.06
CA PRO A 80 4.32 15.81 8.14
C PRO A 80 2.92 16.21 7.65
N LYS A 81 1.90 15.43 8.02
CA LYS A 81 0.50 15.55 7.55
C LYS A 81 0.29 15.37 6.04
N GLY A 82 1.27 14.84 5.32
CA GLY A 82 1.11 14.39 3.94
C GLY A 82 0.31 13.09 3.87
N PHE A 83 -0.23 12.81 2.68
CA PHE A 83 -0.78 11.51 2.35
C PHE A 83 0.32 10.53 1.94
N ILE A 84 0.04 9.24 2.07
CA ILE A 84 0.85 8.13 1.56
C ILE A 84 -0.08 6.96 1.20
N ALA A 85 0.28 6.20 0.18
CA ALA A 85 -0.33 4.94 -0.22
C ALA A 85 0.76 3.95 -0.65
#